data_AF-A0A8S3JRU8-F1
#
_entry.id   AF-A0A8S3JRU8-F1
#
_cell.length_a   1.000
_cell.length_b   1.000
_cell.length_c   1.000
_cell.angle_alpha   90.00
_cell.angle_beta   90.00
_cell.angle_gamma   90.00
#
_symmetry.space_group_name_H-M   'P 1'
#
loop_
_entity.id
_entity.type
_entity.pdbx_description
1 polymer ?
#
loop_
_entity_poly.entity_id
_entity_poly.type
_entity_poly.pdbx_seq_one_letter_code
_entity_poly.pdbx_strand_id
1 'polypeptide(L)' 'EAERIEQVRKEIIEEERIKLLREHAHRLLGYLPKGVIRDEKDLDYLGNDFKNEFKRRQTNIKSPDGWDNK' A
#
# COMPACT_ATOMS: atom_id res chain seq x y z
N GLU A 1 -3.52 1.19 -31.49
CA GLU A 1 -2.08 1.27 -31.13
C GLU A 1 -1.86 2.05 -29.84
N ALA A 2 -2.43 3.25 -29.70
CA ALA A 2 -2.38 4.04 -28.45
C ALA A 2 -2.85 3.28 -27.20
N GLU A 3 -3.93 2.50 -27.27
CA GLU A 3 -4.43 1.71 -26.14
C GLU A 3 -3.43 0.66 -25.64
N ARG A 4 -2.68 0.02 -26.55
CA ARG A 4 -1.65 -0.97 -26.15
C ARG A 4 -0.48 -0.29 -25.45
N ILE A 5 -0.08 0.88 -25.91
CA ILE A 5 0.98 1.67 -25.28
C ILE A 5 0.55 2.13 -23.88
N GLU A 6 -0.71 2.51 -23.71
CA GLU A 6 -1.25 2.90 -22.40
C GLU A 6 -1.32 1.72 -21.43
N GLN A 7 -1.70 0.52 -21.90
CA GLN A 7 -1.67 -0.70 -21.09
C GLN A 7 -0.27 -1.00 -20.59
N VAL A 8 0.72 -1.03 -21.49
CA VAL A 8 2.13 -1.27 -21.13
C VAL A 8 2.64 -0.22 -20.13
N ARG A 9 2.27 1.06 -20.30
CA ARG A 9 2.62 2.11 -19.33
C ARG A 9 2.04 1.84 -17.95
N LYS A 10 0.76 1.44 -17.86
CA LYS A 10 0.11 1.12 -16.58
C LYS A 10 0.75 -0.07 -15.90
N GLU A 11 1.15 -1.08 -16.65
CA GLU A 11 1.86 -2.25 -16.13
C GLU A 11 3.19 -1.85 -15.51
N ILE A 12 4.02 -1.08 -16.22
CA ILE A 12 5.31 -0.59 -15.72
C ILE A 12 5.15 0.23 -14.43
N ILE A 13 4.13 1.10 -14.39
CA ILE A 13 3.86 1.92 -13.20
C ILE A 13 3.47 1.05 -12.01
N GLU A 14 2.64 0.02 -12.20
CA GLU A 14 2.23 -0.85 -11.10
C GLU A 14 3.38 -1.73 -10.62
N GLU A 15 4.26 -2.20 -11.51
CA GLU A 15 5.48 -2.93 -11.12
C GLU A 15 6.40 -2.08 -10.23
N GLU A 16 6.70 -0.84 -10.64
CA GLU A 16 7.52 0.07 -9.85
C GLU A 16 6.83 0.47 -8.53
N ARG A 17 5.49 0.59 -8.53
CA ARG A 17 4.73 0.82 -7.31
C ARG A 17 4.90 -0.32 -6.30
N ILE A 18 4.76 -1.57 -6.74
CA ILE A 18 4.93 -2.74 -5.87
C ILE A 18 6.36 -2.82 -5.36
N LYS A 19 7.36 -2.55 -6.20
CA LYS A 19 8.77 -2.50 -5.80
C LYS A 19 9.01 -1.48 -4.69
N LEU A 20 8.53 -0.25 -4.85
CA LEU A 20 8.62 0.80 -3.83
C LEU A 20 7.93 0.40 -2.52
N LEU A 21 6.74 -0.21 -2.60
CA LEU A 21 6.05 -0.72 -1.42
C LEU A 21 6.89 -1.77 -0.69
N ARG A 22 7.48 -2.74 -1.40
CA ARG A 22 8.31 -3.78 -0.79
C ARG A 22 9.54 -3.23 -0.09
N GLU A 23 10.19 -2.22 -0.67
CA GLU A 23 11.40 -1.61 -0.11
C GLU A 23 11.12 -0.69 1.10
N HIS A 24 9.97 -0.01 1.11
CA HIS A 24 9.73 1.08 2.06
C HIS A 24 8.61 0.82 3.07
N ALA A 25 7.62 -0.01 2.76
CA ALA A 25 6.42 -0.13 3.59
C ALA A 25 6.75 -0.56 5.02
N HIS A 26 7.67 -1.52 5.21
CA HIS A 26 8.09 -1.97 6.55
C HIS A 26 8.64 -0.83 7.42
N ARG A 27 9.46 0.06 6.84
CA ARG A 27 10.03 1.21 7.55
C ARG A 27 8.99 2.30 7.83
N LEU A 28 7.99 2.40 6.95
CA LEU A 28 6.92 3.39 7.04
C LEU A 28 5.68 2.87 7.77
N LEU A 29 5.72 1.66 8.32
CA LEU A 29 4.57 1.08 8.98
C LEU A 29 4.14 1.97 10.15
N GLY A 30 2.86 2.36 10.17
CA GLY A 30 2.30 3.34 11.12
C GLY A 30 2.30 4.79 10.63
N TYR A 31 3.03 5.11 9.57
CA TYR A 31 3.08 6.43 8.93
C TYR A 31 2.56 6.41 7.49
N LEU A 32 2.16 5.25 6.96
CA LEU A 32 1.58 5.12 5.62
C LEU A 32 0.21 5.82 5.56
N PRO A 33 0.01 6.78 4.63
CA PRO A 33 -1.28 7.43 4.42
C PRO A 33 -2.39 6.45 3.98
N LYS A 34 -3.64 6.85 4.22
CA LYS A 34 -4.82 6.15 3.70
C LYS A 34 -4.73 6.09 2.16
N GLY A 35 -5.01 4.93 1.57
CA GLY A 35 -4.99 4.71 0.12
C GLY A 35 -3.64 4.30 -0.49
N VAL A 36 -2.54 4.29 0.28
CA VAL A 36 -1.25 3.76 -0.21
C VAL A 36 -1.30 2.24 -0.38
N ILE A 37 -1.84 1.56 0.63
CA ILE A 37 -2.24 0.15 0.54
C ILE A 37 -3.69 0.14 0.06
N ARG A 38 -3.93 -0.37 -1.15
CA ARG A 38 -5.24 -0.34 -1.81
C ARG A 38 -6.07 -1.56 -1.44
N ASP A 39 -5.47 -2.75 -1.57
CA ASP A 39 -6.19 -4.03 -1.50
C ASP A 39 -5.38 -5.10 -0.74
N GLU A 40 -5.99 -6.26 -0.47
CA GLU A 40 -5.29 -7.37 0.18
C GLU A 40 -4.10 -7.90 -0.62
N LYS A 41 -4.12 -7.77 -1.95
CA LYS A 41 -2.99 -8.15 -2.81
C LYS A 41 -1.71 -7.39 -2.46
N ASP A 42 -1.83 -6.09 -2.14
CA ASP A 42 -0.68 -5.28 -1.71
C ASP A 42 -0.07 -5.83 -0.43
N LEU A 43 -0.92 -6.29 0.51
CA LEU A 43 -0.46 -6.90 1.76
C LEU A 43 0.24 -8.23 1.52
N ASP A 44 -0.20 -9.01 0.53
CA ASP A 44 0.44 -10.28 0.19
C ASP A 44 1.85 -10.08 -0.39
N TYR A 45 2.10 -8.99 -1.14
CA TYR A 45 3.46 -8.64 -1.62
C TYR A 45 4.42 -8.21 -0.51
N LEU A 46 3.88 -7.71 0.60
CA LEU A 46 4.65 -7.21 1.74
C LEU A 46 4.94 -8.30 2.80
N GLY A 47 4.33 -9.47 2.67
CA GLY A 47 4.57 -10.60 3.56
C GLY A 47 3.69 -10.61 4.82
N ASN A 48 3.66 -11.77 5.48
CA ASN A 48 2.70 -12.04 6.54
C ASN A 48 2.97 -11.22 7.82
N ASP A 49 4.24 -10.96 8.16
CA ASP A 49 4.61 -10.14 9.30
C ASP A 49 4.08 -8.71 9.16
N PHE A 50 4.30 -8.10 7.99
CA PHE A 50 3.74 -6.79 7.66
C PHE A 50 2.22 -6.80 7.72
N LYS A 51 1.57 -7.79 7.10
CA LYS A 51 0.11 -7.92 7.05
C LYS A 51 -0.50 -7.99 8.46
N ASN A 52 0.08 -8.78 9.34
CA ASN A 52 -0.38 -8.92 10.72
C ASN A 52 -0.23 -7.61 11.50
N GLU A 53 0.94 -6.96 11.39
CA GLU A 53 1.18 -5.72 12.12
C GLU A 53 0.35 -4.55 11.57
N PHE A 54 0.19 -4.46 10.25
CA PHE A 54 -0.67 -3.49 9.59
C PHE A 54 -2.13 -3.64 10.00
N LYS A 55 -2.67 -4.88 10.02
CA LYS A 55 -4.05 -5.15 10.48
C LYS A 55 -4.23 -4.78 11.96
N ARG A 56 -3.26 -5.11 12.84
CA ARG A 56 -3.29 -4.72 14.26
C ARG A 56 -3.30 -3.20 14.48
N ARG A 57 -2.63 -2.44 13.61
CA ARG A 57 -2.60 -0.97 13.70
C ARG A 57 -3.85 -0.34 13.10
N GLN A 58 -4.38 -0.88 11.99
CA GLN A 58 -5.64 -0.41 11.41
C GLN A 58 -6.82 -0.54 12.37
N THR A 59 -6.90 -1.60 13.19
CA THR A 59 -7.94 -1.72 14.23
C THR A 59 -7.87 -0.59 15.24
N ASN A 60 -6.66 -0.09 15.54
CA ASN A 60 -6.46 1.04 16.45
C ASN A 60 -6.76 2.40 15.77
N ILE A 61 -6.46 2.54 14.47
CA ILE A 61 -6.68 3.77 13.68
C ILE A 61 -8.17 4.01 13.35
N LYS A 62 -9.01 2.97 13.36
CA LYS A 62 -10.47 3.11 13.22
C LYS A 62 -11.15 3.73 14.46
N SER A 63 -10.38 4.10 15.49
CA SER A 63 -10.87 4.96 16.58
C SER A 63 -11.22 6.36 16.02
N PRO A 64 -12.20 7.07 16.61
CA PRO A 64 -12.65 8.39 16.13
C PRO A 64 -11.54 9.44 16.02
N ASP A 65 -10.41 9.21 16.69
CA ASP A 65 -9.26 10.12 16.79
C ASP A 65 -8.13 9.81 15.77
N GLY A 66 -8.34 8.89 14.83
CA GLY A 66 -7.29 8.36 13.94
C GLY A 66 -7.12 9.09 12.59
N TRP A 67 -6.10 9.96 12.51
CA TRP A 67 -5.57 10.63 11.30
C TRP A 67 -6.67 11.24 10.42
N ASP A 68 -7.32 12.26 10.96
CA ASP A 68 -7.83 13.40 10.19
C ASP A 68 -6.64 14.32 9.92
N ASN A 69 -6.01 14.19 8.74
CA ASN A 69 -5.20 15.28 8.21
C ASN A 69 -6.21 16.33 7.74
N LYS A 70 -6.54 17.23 8.67
CA LYS A 70 -7.31 18.44 8.42
C LYS A 70 -6.48 19.47 7.65
#